data_AF-A0A1S9DSH5-F1
#
_entry.id   AF-A0A1S9DSH5-F1
#
_cell.length_a   1.000
_cell.length_b   1.000
_cell.length_c   1.000
_cell.angle_alpha   90.00
_cell.angle_beta   90.00
_cell.angle_gamma   90.00
#
_symmetry.space_group_name_H-M   'P 1'
#
loop_
_entity.id
_entity.type
_entity.pdbx_description
1 polymer ?
#
loop_
_entity_poly.entity_id
_entity_poly.type
_entity_poly.pdbx_seq_one_letter_code
_entity_poly.pdbx_strand_id
1 'polypeptide(L)'
;MAPKEIEAKKRRTRSDYVFHQVYRTRWFDNDMYAHLNNTVYAMLFDSIVNSWLIAECGMDPFSINNKGSDSSAKAKTNSASQVGIMVNSYCDYFASVAFPDVLDLGLRVAKLGSSSVTYEVGVFKQGEEEVKVVGGYTHVFVARETMRPTKAGMEERVRKGLEKLVKGGGKEGAKL
;
A
#
# COMPACT_ATOMS: atom_id res chain seq x y z
N MET A 1 -4.79 -9.92 -17.98
CA MET A 1 -5.91 -9.70 -17.04
C MET A 1 -7.21 -9.91 -17.80
N ALA A 2 -8.25 -10.54 -17.23
CA ALA A 2 -9.51 -10.74 -17.93
C ALA A 2 -10.26 -9.39 -18.05
N PRO A 3 -10.96 -9.09 -19.16
CA PRO A 3 -11.67 -7.82 -19.35
C PRO A 3 -12.60 -7.44 -18.20
N LYS A 4 -13.24 -8.43 -17.57
CA LYS A 4 -14.13 -8.23 -16.42
C LYS A 4 -13.45 -7.61 -15.20
N GLU A 5 -12.17 -7.90 -14.98
CA GLU A 5 -11.42 -7.41 -13.83
C GLU A 5 -11.02 -5.93 -13.99
N ILE A 6 -10.61 -5.54 -15.20
CA ILE A 6 -10.34 -4.14 -15.54
C ILE A 6 -11.61 -3.30 -15.39
N GLU A 7 -12.75 -3.81 -15.88
CA GLU A 7 -14.05 -3.16 -15.72
C GLU A 7 -14.46 -3.02 -14.25
N ALA A 8 -14.16 -4.02 -13.41
CA ALA A 8 -14.40 -3.93 -11.97
C ALA A 8 -13.52 -2.88 -11.30
N LYS A 9 -12.26 -2.73 -11.73
CA LYS A 9 -11.35 -1.68 -11.25
C LYS A 9 -11.79 -0.29 -11.69
N LYS A 10 -12.25 -0.13 -12.92
CA LYS A 10 -12.78 1.15 -13.43
C LYS A 10 -13.98 1.67 -12.63
N ARG A 11 -14.75 0.77 -12.01
CA ARG A 11 -15.90 1.10 -11.16
C ARG A 11 -15.56 1.34 -9.68
N ARG A 12 -14.28 1.37 -9.30
CA ARG A 12 -13.90 1.63 -7.91
C ARG A 12 -14.29 3.05 -7.50
N THR A 13 -14.74 3.17 -6.27
CA THR A 13 -15.08 4.44 -5.63
C THR A 13 -14.22 4.67 -4.39
N ARG A 14 -14.21 5.88 -3.84
CA ARG A 14 -13.45 6.20 -2.61
C ARG A 14 -13.83 5.30 -1.45
N SER A 15 -15.10 4.93 -1.35
CA SER A 15 -15.65 4.03 -0.32
C SER A 15 -15.12 2.59 -0.41
N ASP A 16 -14.47 2.20 -1.52
CA ASP A 16 -13.84 0.89 -1.70
C ASP A 16 -12.51 0.71 -0.98
N TYR A 17 -12.00 1.79 -0.41
CA TYR A 17 -10.73 1.85 0.29
C TYR A 17 -10.96 2.17 1.76
N VAL A 18 -10.09 1.65 2.62
CA VAL A 18 -10.26 1.75 4.08
C VAL A 18 -9.46 2.91 4.66
N PHE A 19 -8.26 3.13 4.13
CA PHE A 19 -7.36 4.19 4.58
C PHE A 19 -7.16 5.20 3.45
N HIS A 20 -7.12 6.48 3.79
CA HIS A 20 -6.97 7.55 2.81
C HIS A 20 -5.85 8.51 3.16
N GLN A 21 -5.20 9.04 2.14
CA GLN A 21 -4.24 10.13 2.26
C GLN A 21 -4.44 11.15 1.15
N VAL A 22 -4.23 12.42 1.48
CA VAL A 22 -4.27 13.51 0.51
C VAL A 22 -2.87 13.73 -0.05
N TYR A 23 -2.78 13.88 -1.37
CA TYR A 23 -1.56 14.28 -2.06
C TYR A 23 -1.82 15.56 -2.87
N ARG A 24 -1.07 16.61 -2.57
CA ARG A 24 -1.06 17.83 -3.40
C ARG A 24 -0.01 17.65 -4.49
N THR A 25 -0.44 17.67 -5.74
CA THR A 25 0.47 17.53 -6.87
C THR A 25 1.49 18.67 -6.91
N ARG A 26 2.68 18.36 -7.40
CA ARG A 26 3.78 19.29 -7.59
C ARG A 26 3.90 19.60 -9.08
N TRP A 27 4.44 20.76 -9.41
CA TRP A 27 4.75 21.11 -10.81
C TRP A 27 5.56 20.01 -11.52
N PHE A 28 6.54 19.43 -10.82
CA PHE A 28 7.42 18.37 -11.33
C PHE A 28 6.72 17.02 -11.52
N ASP A 29 5.50 16.84 -11.01
CA ASP A 29 4.78 15.59 -11.21
C ASP A 29 4.24 15.48 -12.65
N ASN A 30 4.04 16.61 -13.33
CA ASN A 30 3.67 16.61 -14.75
C ASN A 30 4.86 16.28 -15.64
N ASP A 31 4.64 15.46 -16.67
CA ASP A 31 5.61 15.30 -17.76
C ASP A 31 5.31 16.22 -18.97
N MET A 32 6.07 16.03 -20.05
CA MET A 32 5.94 16.82 -21.28
C MET A 32 4.56 16.71 -21.96
N TYR A 33 3.73 15.74 -21.56
CA TYR A 33 2.37 15.58 -22.06
C TYR A 33 1.33 16.28 -21.18
N ALA A 34 1.76 17.12 -20.22
CA ALA A 34 0.91 17.95 -19.36
C ALA A 34 -0.04 17.17 -18.42
N HIS A 35 0.34 15.94 -18.05
CA HIS A 35 -0.36 15.13 -17.06
C HIS A 35 0.65 14.51 -16.10
N LEU A 36 0.17 13.97 -14.98
CA LEU A 36 1.01 13.25 -14.04
C LEU A 36 1.76 12.11 -14.72
N ASN A 37 3.09 12.10 -14.60
CA ASN A 37 3.92 11.05 -15.14
C ASN A 37 3.59 9.69 -14.51
N ASN A 38 3.62 8.63 -15.31
CA ASN A 38 3.33 7.26 -14.86
C ASN A 38 4.14 6.82 -13.62
N THR A 39 5.39 7.28 -13.49
CA THR A 39 6.28 6.89 -12.38
C THR A 39 5.89 7.56 -11.06
N VAL A 40 5.23 8.73 -11.11
CA VAL A 40 4.74 9.42 -9.92
C VAL A 40 3.73 8.53 -9.18
N TYR A 41 2.83 7.86 -9.89
CA TYR A 41 1.85 6.96 -9.27
C TYR A 41 2.51 5.85 -8.46
N ALA A 42 3.61 5.26 -8.95
CA ALA A 42 4.35 4.26 -8.20
C ALA A 42 4.92 4.83 -6.88
N MET A 43 5.41 6.07 -6.89
CA MET A 43 5.86 6.77 -5.67
C MET A 43 4.71 7.04 -4.70
N LEU A 44 3.53 7.40 -5.21
CA LEU A 44 2.32 7.62 -4.40
C LEU A 44 1.87 6.33 -3.72
N PHE A 45 1.83 5.22 -4.47
CA PHE A 45 1.48 3.91 -3.93
C PHE A 45 2.44 3.48 -2.84
N ASP A 46 3.74 3.68 -3.06
CA ASP A 46 4.75 3.32 -2.08
C ASP A 46 4.65 4.16 -0.80
N SER A 47 4.36 5.44 -0.94
CA SER A 47 4.20 6.36 0.19
C SER A 47 3.00 6.01 1.06
N ILE A 48 1.81 5.74 0.48
CA ILE A 48 0.61 5.43 1.27
C ILE A 48 0.70 4.07 1.97
N VAL A 49 1.25 3.06 1.29
CA VAL A 49 1.45 1.73 1.88
C VAL A 49 2.44 1.80 3.02
N ASN A 50 3.61 2.42 2.83
CA ASN A 50 4.60 2.52 3.89
C ASN A 50 4.13 3.40 5.05
N SER A 51 3.35 4.45 4.79
CA SER A 51 2.70 5.23 5.85
C SER A 51 1.85 4.33 6.76
N TRP A 52 1.04 3.43 6.18
CA TRP A 52 0.24 2.48 6.94
C TRP A 52 1.11 1.45 7.68
N LEU A 53 2.13 0.89 7.00
CA LEU A 53 3.02 -0.10 7.61
C LEU A 53 3.77 0.46 8.82
N ILE A 54 4.22 1.72 8.76
CA ILE A 54 4.87 2.39 9.88
C ILE A 54 3.86 2.62 11.01
N ALA A 55 2.71 3.23 10.70
CA ALA A 55 1.73 3.65 11.71
C ALA A 55 1.01 2.49 12.41
N GLU A 56 0.59 1.48 11.64
CA GLU A 56 -0.34 0.44 12.11
C GLU A 56 0.30 -0.95 12.21
N CYS A 57 1.40 -1.19 11.52
CA CYS A 57 2.08 -2.50 11.51
C CYS A 57 3.40 -2.51 12.30
N GLY A 58 3.85 -1.35 12.80
CA GLY A 58 5.11 -1.22 13.54
C GLY A 58 6.37 -1.49 12.69
N MET A 59 6.24 -1.37 11.36
CA MET A 59 7.34 -1.56 10.41
C MET A 59 8.04 -0.21 10.19
N ASP A 60 8.82 0.24 11.16
CA ASP A 60 9.55 1.51 11.07
C ASP A 60 11.00 1.30 10.61
N PRO A 61 11.36 1.69 9.37
CA PRO A 61 12.75 1.61 8.90
C PRO A 61 13.67 2.64 9.56
N PHE A 62 13.16 3.74 10.11
CA PHE A 62 13.97 4.80 10.72
C PHE A 62 14.51 4.40 12.10
N SER A 63 13.84 3.45 12.77
CA SER A 63 14.30 2.85 14.04
C SER A 63 15.69 2.22 13.96
N ILE A 64 16.11 1.73 12.77
CA ILE A 64 17.42 1.10 12.55
C ILE A 64 18.55 2.13 12.56
N ASN A 65 18.28 3.35 12.10
CA ASN A 65 19.26 4.42 12.01
C ASN A 65 19.37 5.21 13.32
N ASN A 66 18.30 5.24 14.11
CA ASN A 66 18.23 5.95 15.39
C ASN A 66 18.56 5.02 16.58
N LYS A 67 19.71 4.32 16.55
CA LYS A 67 20.16 3.44 17.64
C LYS A 67 20.56 4.16 18.95
N GLY A 68 20.34 5.48 19.05
CA GLY A 68 21.12 6.35 19.92
C GLY A 68 20.42 7.24 20.95
N SER A 69 19.08 7.32 21.06
CA SER A 69 18.48 8.34 21.95
C SER A 69 17.58 7.85 23.08
N ASP A 70 17.28 6.55 23.18
CA ASP A 70 16.50 6.05 24.32
C ASP A 70 17.00 4.68 24.78
N SER A 71 17.67 4.66 25.92
CA SER A 71 18.12 3.46 26.65
C SER A 71 16.97 2.78 27.43
N SER A 72 15.73 3.22 27.24
CA SER A 72 14.57 2.54 27.79
C SER A 72 14.37 1.19 27.10
N ALA A 73 14.05 0.16 27.87
CA ALA A 73 13.89 -1.23 27.40
C ALA A 73 12.86 -1.42 26.26
N LYS A 74 12.09 -0.38 25.92
CA LYS A 74 11.10 -0.33 24.83
C LYS A 74 11.70 -0.18 23.43
N ALA A 75 12.91 0.38 23.30
CA ALA A 75 13.56 0.61 22.00
C ALA A 75 14.23 -0.66 21.43
N LYS A 76 14.69 -1.58 22.29
CA LYS A 76 15.34 -2.84 21.87
C LYS A 76 14.40 -3.82 21.15
N THR A 77 13.08 -3.65 21.25
CA THR A 77 12.07 -4.55 20.67
C THR A 77 11.47 -4.06 19.35
N ASN A 78 11.88 -2.89 18.86
CA ASN A 78 11.17 -2.21 17.75
C ASN A 78 11.81 -2.35 16.37
N SER A 79 13.00 -2.97 16.25
CA SER A 79 13.50 -3.33 14.93
C SER A 79 12.71 -4.52 14.40
N ALA A 80 12.01 -4.36 13.27
CA ALA A 80 11.31 -5.47 12.64
C ALA A 80 12.29 -6.55 12.17
N SER A 81 12.10 -7.79 12.65
CA SER A 81 12.88 -8.95 12.22
C SER A 81 12.60 -9.31 10.77
N GLN A 82 11.48 -8.83 10.24
CA GLN A 82 11.10 -8.95 8.85
C GLN A 82 11.21 -7.64 8.07
N VAL A 83 11.31 -7.78 6.75
CA VAL A 83 11.18 -6.72 5.75
C VAL A 83 10.18 -7.15 4.68
N GLY A 84 9.40 -6.20 4.15
CA GLY A 84 8.54 -6.44 2.99
C GLY A 84 9.32 -6.23 1.70
N ILE A 85 9.35 -7.24 0.83
CA ILE A 85 9.96 -7.15 -0.50
C ILE A 85 8.87 -7.07 -1.56
N MET A 86 8.92 -6.04 -2.40
CA MET A 86 8.04 -5.90 -3.54
C MET A 86 8.39 -6.92 -4.62
N VAL A 87 7.50 -7.89 -4.85
CA VAL A 87 7.69 -8.96 -5.84
C VAL A 87 6.87 -8.75 -7.12
N ASN A 88 5.89 -7.84 -7.08
CA ASN A 88 5.06 -7.49 -8.23
C ASN A 88 4.46 -6.09 -8.02
N SER A 89 4.33 -5.32 -9.09
CA SER A 89 3.56 -4.07 -9.13
C SER A 89 2.66 -4.03 -10.37
N TYR A 90 1.58 -3.26 -10.30
CA TYR A 90 0.69 -3.02 -11.42
C TYR A 90 0.06 -1.62 -11.33
N CYS A 91 -0.40 -1.11 -12.47
CA CYS A 91 -1.07 0.18 -12.56
C CYS A 91 -1.98 0.20 -13.79
N ASP A 92 -3.27 0.43 -13.57
CA ASP A 92 -4.30 0.57 -14.60
C ASP A 92 -4.78 2.04 -14.63
N TYR A 93 -4.68 2.68 -15.80
CA TYR A 93 -5.00 4.09 -16.00
C TYR A 93 -6.37 4.23 -16.68
N PHE A 94 -7.30 4.93 -16.05
CA PHE A 94 -8.67 5.12 -16.55
C PHE A 94 -8.95 6.56 -16.99
N ALA A 95 -8.34 7.54 -16.33
CA ALA A 95 -8.41 8.95 -16.67
C ALA A 95 -7.18 9.70 -16.16
N SER A 96 -6.80 10.77 -16.85
CA SER A 96 -5.66 11.60 -16.48
C SER A 96 -5.98 12.59 -15.35
N VAL A 97 -4.97 12.92 -14.57
CA VAL A 97 -4.92 14.06 -13.63
C VAL A 97 -3.66 14.86 -13.89
N ALA A 98 -3.63 16.13 -13.48
CA ALA A 98 -2.50 17.01 -13.73
C ALA A 98 -2.30 17.99 -12.58
N PHE A 99 -1.09 18.50 -12.39
CA PHE A 99 -0.89 19.68 -11.55
C PHE A 99 -1.79 20.85 -12.02
N PRO A 100 -2.46 21.60 -11.11
CA PRO A 100 -2.36 21.58 -9.64
C PRO A 100 -3.46 20.79 -8.92
N ASP A 101 -3.98 19.72 -9.52
CA ASP A 101 -5.01 18.89 -8.89
C ASP A 101 -4.58 18.40 -7.49
N VAL A 102 -5.54 18.32 -6.57
CA VAL A 102 -5.37 17.63 -5.29
C VAL A 102 -5.93 16.22 -5.46
N LEU A 103 -5.16 15.22 -5.03
CA LEU A 103 -5.53 13.82 -5.14
C LEU A 103 -5.91 13.25 -3.78
N ASP A 104 -6.95 12.43 -3.76
CA ASP A 104 -7.24 11.53 -2.66
C ASP A 104 -6.74 10.13 -3.05
N LEU A 105 -5.83 9.58 -2.25
CA LEU A 105 -5.34 8.21 -2.38
C LEU A 105 -6.13 7.34 -1.42
N GLY A 106 -6.63 6.19 -1.88
CA GLY A 106 -7.28 5.18 -1.05
C GLY A 106 -6.48 3.90 -1.05
N LEU A 107 -6.23 3.31 0.12
CA LEU A 107 -5.51 2.05 0.31
C LEU A 107 -6.44 0.96 0.85
N ARG A 108 -6.28 -0.26 0.33
CA ARG A 108 -6.85 -1.49 0.87
C ARG A 108 -5.95 -2.70 0.62
N VAL A 109 -6.27 -3.81 1.27
CA VAL A 109 -5.70 -5.11 0.96
C VAL A 109 -6.64 -5.87 0.01
N ALA A 110 -6.15 -6.15 -1.20
CA ALA A 110 -6.87 -6.96 -2.20
C ALA A 110 -6.76 -8.46 -1.91
N LYS A 111 -5.63 -8.90 -1.34
CA LYS A 111 -5.39 -10.29 -0.93
C LYS A 111 -4.39 -10.33 0.23
N LEU A 112 -4.72 -11.11 1.27
CA LEU A 112 -3.82 -11.36 2.41
C LEU A 112 -3.49 -12.84 2.49
N GLY A 113 -2.22 -13.19 2.31
CA GLY A 113 -1.69 -14.55 2.43
C GLY A 113 -1.05 -14.81 3.80
N SER A 114 -0.31 -15.92 3.92
CA SER A 114 0.46 -16.26 5.13
C SER A 114 1.68 -15.36 5.33
N SER A 115 2.45 -15.14 4.26
CA SER A 115 3.67 -14.33 4.22
C SER A 115 3.64 -13.24 3.16
N SER A 116 2.51 -13.04 2.48
CA SER A 116 2.38 -12.04 1.42
C SER A 116 1.09 -11.25 1.52
N VAL A 117 1.10 -10.07 0.92
CA VAL A 117 -0.06 -9.18 0.84
C VAL A 117 -0.03 -8.46 -0.51
N THR A 118 -1.17 -8.43 -1.19
CA THR A 118 -1.38 -7.62 -2.38
C THR A 118 -2.20 -6.40 -1.99
N TYR A 119 -1.60 -5.23 -2.11
CA TYR A 119 -2.25 -3.94 -1.89
C TYR A 119 -2.94 -3.48 -3.17
N GLU A 120 -4.03 -2.75 -3.01
CA GLU A 120 -4.61 -1.95 -4.07
C GLU A 120 -4.71 -0.50 -3.59
N VAL A 121 -4.28 0.42 -4.45
CA VAL A 121 -4.39 1.85 -4.27
C VAL A 121 -5.26 2.44 -5.36
N GLY A 122 -6.33 3.11 -4.97
CA GLY A 122 -7.16 3.93 -5.85
C GLY A 122 -6.71 5.39 -5.79
N VAL A 123 -6.60 6.04 -6.94
CA VAL A 123 -6.27 7.47 -7.05
C VAL A 123 -7.49 8.19 -7.57
N PHE A 124 -7.92 9.19 -6.81
CA PHE A 124 -9.09 10.01 -7.10
C PHE A 124 -8.64 11.47 -7.18
N LYS A 125 -9.28 12.25 -8.05
CA LYS A 125 -9.19 13.70 -7.97
C LYS A 125 -10.12 14.17 -6.84
N GLN A 126 -9.66 15.06 -5.98
CA GLN A 126 -10.42 15.52 -4.83
C GLN A 126 -11.78 16.11 -5.26
N GLY A 127 -12.84 15.67 -4.61
CA GLY A 127 -14.22 16.03 -4.94
C GLY A 127 -14.88 15.13 -5.99
N GLU A 128 -14.15 14.17 -6.55
CA GLU A 128 -14.68 13.18 -7.49
C GLU A 128 -14.70 11.78 -6.86
N GLU A 129 -15.78 11.04 -7.09
CA GLU A 129 -15.94 9.67 -6.57
C GLU A 129 -15.36 8.61 -7.50
N GLU A 130 -15.25 8.91 -8.81
CA GLU A 130 -14.73 7.98 -9.81
C GLU A 130 -13.21 7.87 -9.74
N VAL A 131 -12.72 6.63 -9.77
CA VAL A 131 -11.28 6.37 -9.78
C VAL A 131 -10.63 6.81 -11.09
N LYS A 132 -9.45 7.41 -10.99
CA LYS A 132 -8.62 7.83 -12.13
C LYS A 132 -7.58 6.78 -12.47
N VAL A 133 -6.98 6.20 -11.43
CA VAL A 133 -5.96 5.15 -11.54
C VAL A 133 -6.18 4.12 -10.44
N VAL A 134 -6.07 2.83 -10.77
CA VAL A 134 -5.98 1.75 -9.79
C VAL A 134 -4.65 1.05 -9.98
N GLY A 135 -3.83 1.05 -8.94
CA GLY A 135 -2.57 0.34 -8.95
C GLY A 135 -2.30 -0.34 -7.62
N GLY A 136 -1.05 -0.73 -7.41
CA GLY A 136 -0.61 -1.36 -6.18
C GLY A 136 0.51 -2.32 -6.43
N TYR A 137 0.82 -3.11 -5.41
CA TYR A 137 1.90 -4.07 -5.45
C TYR A 137 1.72 -5.19 -4.44
N THR A 138 2.53 -6.24 -4.59
CA THR A 138 2.57 -7.37 -3.67
C THR A 138 3.86 -7.35 -2.88
N HIS A 139 3.73 -7.30 -1.55
CA HIS A 139 4.84 -7.55 -0.63
C HIS A 139 4.88 -9.02 -0.22
N VAL A 140 6.10 -9.56 -0.13
CA VAL A 140 6.40 -10.78 0.61
C VAL A 140 7.24 -10.39 1.82
N PHE A 141 6.77 -10.73 3.01
CA PHE A 141 7.51 -10.52 4.25
C PHE A 141 8.52 -11.65 4.44
N VAL A 142 9.78 -11.26 4.60
CA VAL A 142 10.92 -12.16 4.72
C VAL A 142 11.75 -11.82 5.95
N ALA A 143 12.40 -12.80 6.57
CA ALA A 143 13.36 -12.53 7.64
C ALA A 143 14.56 -11.78 7.07
N ARG A 144 15.00 -10.71 7.75
CA ARG A 144 16.07 -9.83 7.27
C ARG A 144 17.41 -10.56 7.07
N GLU A 145 17.69 -11.53 7.94
CA GLU A 145 18.96 -12.25 7.95
C GLU A 145 19.10 -13.20 6.77
N THR A 146 17.98 -13.76 6.30
CA THR A 146 17.97 -14.81 5.27
C THR A 146 17.35 -14.36 3.95
N MET A 147 16.63 -13.24 3.96
CA MET A 147 15.82 -12.75 2.84
C MET A 147 14.83 -13.80 2.31
N ARG A 148 14.40 -14.73 3.17
CA ARG A 148 13.44 -15.79 2.85
C ARG A 148 12.18 -15.68 3.71
N PRO A 149 11.00 -16.08 3.19
CA PRO A 149 9.80 -16.22 4.00
C PRO A 149 10.03 -17.20 5.15
N THR A 150 9.48 -16.90 6.32
CA THR A 150 9.56 -17.82 7.47
C THR A 150 8.42 -18.82 7.42
N LYS A 151 8.60 -20.00 8.06
CA LYS A 151 7.51 -20.98 8.22
C LYS A 151 6.32 -20.42 9.01
N ALA A 152 6.55 -19.46 9.90
CA ALA A 152 5.52 -18.81 10.70
C ALA A 152 4.74 -17.73 9.92
N GLY A 153 5.17 -17.38 8.69
CA GLY A 153 4.55 -16.32 7.89
C GLY A 153 5.04 -14.93 8.28
N MET A 154 4.19 -13.91 8.03
CA MET A 154 4.44 -12.54 8.45
C MET A 154 4.24 -12.38 9.97
N GLU A 155 4.97 -11.46 10.59
CA GLU A 155 4.82 -11.13 12.01
C GLU A 155 3.36 -10.79 12.38
N GLU A 156 2.92 -11.22 13.57
CA GLU A 156 1.52 -11.10 14.00
C GLU A 156 1.02 -9.65 14.04
N ARG A 157 1.87 -8.70 14.45
CA ARG A 157 1.54 -7.26 14.44
C ARG A 157 1.26 -6.75 13.03
N VAL A 158 2.02 -7.24 12.05
CA VAL A 158 1.89 -6.86 10.64
C VAL A 158 0.60 -7.46 10.10
N ARG A 159 0.34 -8.73 10.36
CA ARG A 159 -0.92 -9.38 10.00
C ARG A 159 -2.13 -8.61 10.53
N LYS A 160 -2.18 -8.33 11.83
CA LYS A 160 -3.28 -7.58 12.46
C LYS A 160 -3.47 -6.19 11.86
N GLY A 161 -2.39 -5.47 11.59
CA GLY A 161 -2.46 -4.16 10.93
C GLY A 161 -3.00 -4.24 9.51
N LEU A 162 -2.63 -5.27 8.75
CA LEU A 162 -3.10 -5.48 7.38
C LEU A 162 -4.54 -6.00 7.31
N GLU A 163 -4.98 -6.80 8.28
CA GLU A 163 -6.36 -7.29 8.37
C GLU A 163 -7.38 -6.14 8.45
N LYS A 164 -7.01 -5.03 9.11
CA LYS A 164 -7.85 -3.81 9.16
C LYS A 164 -8.11 -3.21 7.77
N LEU A 165 -7.24 -3.42 6.79
CA LEU A 165 -7.39 -2.90 5.42
C LEU A 165 -8.19 -3.83 4.50
N VAL A 166 -8.63 -4.99 4.97
CA VAL A 166 -9.46 -5.91 4.20
C VAL A 166 -10.91 -5.40 4.24
N LYS A 167 -11.43 -4.90 3.12
CA LYS A 167 -12.83 -4.47 3.02
C LYS A 167 -13.74 -5.70 3.00
N GLY A 168 -14.63 -5.84 3.99
CA GLY A 168 -15.69 -6.86 4.03
C GLY A 168 -15.29 -8.22 4.60
N GLY A 169 -14.70 -8.26 5.80
CA GLY A 169 -14.43 -9.49 6.56
C GLY A 169 -15.68 -10.24 7.01
N GLY A 170 -16.46 -10.78 6.08
CA GLY A 170 -17.29 -11.97 6.31
C GLY A 170 -16.41 -13.20 6.10
N LYS A 171 -16.34 -14.08 7.11
CA LYS A 171 -15.66 -15.37 7.03
C LYS A 171 -16.15 -16.17 5.80
N GLU A 172 -15.33 -16.28 4.76
CA GLU A 172 -15.36 -17.44 3.86
C GLU A 172 -14.15 -18.31 4.16
N GLY A 173 -14.23 -19.00 5.30
CA GLY A 173 -13.52 -20.25 5.48
C GLY A 173 -14.29 -21.35 4.75
N ALA A 174 -14.12 -21.45 3.43
CA ALA A 174 -14.44 -22.68 2.72
C ALA A 174 -13.24 -23.62 2.90
N LYS A 175 -13.32 -24.47 3.93
CA LYS A 175 -12.60 -25.73 3.97
C LYS A 175 -12.99 -26.54 2.72
N LEU A 176 -11.99 -27.01 1.99
CA LEU A 176 -12.05 -28.29 1.29
C LEU A 176 -11.12 -29.23 2.06
#